data_AF-A0A956KNA9-F1
#
_entry.id   AF-A0A956KNA9-F1
#
_cell.length_a   1.000
_cell.length_b   1.000
_cell.length_c   1.000
_cell.angle_alpha   90.00
_cell.angle_beta   90.00
_cell.angle_gamma   90.00
#
_symmetry.space_group_name_H-M   'P 1'
#
loop_
_entity.id
_entity.type
_entity.pdbx_description
1 polymer ?
#
loop_
_entity_poly.entity_id
_entity_poly.type
_entity_poly.pdbx_seq_one_letter_code
_entity_poly.pdbx_strand_id
1 'polypeptide(L)'
;VDTNIDGGGGAMVYAGPREDPFFFDFDGFLATLDTGTVSFNPDNDSFAGTNVTSIVVEVDLAGVSGGSTNLSIWATAARKG
;
A
#
# COMPACT_ATOMS: atom_id res chain seq x y z
N VAL A 1 3.06 -18.49 0.13
CA VAL A 1 3.07 -18.40 -1.34
C VAL A 1 3.84 -17.13 -1.59
N ASP A 2 5.07 -17.22 -2.09
CA ASP A 2 5.93 -16.07 -2.39
C ASP A 2 6.28 -16.19 -3.86
N THR A 3 5.31 -15.89 -4.71
CA THR A 3 5.43 -16.20 -6.13
C THR A 3 4.70 -15.15 -6.92
N ASN A 4 5.39 -14.60 -7.90
CA ASN A 4 4.78 -13.75 -8.90
C ASN A 4 3.91 -14.64 -9.81
N ILE A 5 2.62 -14.30 -9.87
CA ILE A 5 1.62 -14.96 -10.69
C ILE A 5 1.44 -14.12 -11.95
N ASP A 6 1.63 -14.73 -13.12
CA ASP A 6 1.28 -14.12 -14.39
C ASP A 6 -0.24 -14.06 -14.53
N GLY A 7 -0.79 -12.85 -14.58
CA GLY A 7 -2.21 -12.59 -14.75
C GLY A 7 -2.67 -12.54 -16.21
N GLY A 8 -1.74 -12.60 -17.17
CA GLY A 8 -1.97 -12.39 -18.59
C GLY A 8 -2.13 -10.91 -18.95
N GLY A 9 -2.01 -10.59 -20.24
CA GLY A 9 -2.21 -9.21 -20.73
C GLY A 9 -1.21 -8.19 -20.18
N GLY A 10 -0.02 -8.63 -19.75
CA GLY A 10 0.99 -7.78 -19.12
C GLY A 10 0.80 -7.55 -17.62
N ALA A 11 -0.17 -8.22 -16.99
CA ALA A 11 -0.41 -8.11 -15.56
C ALA A 11 0.41 -9.11 -14.75
N MET A 12 0.94 -8.68 -13.61
CA MET A 12 1.61 -9.54 -12.63
C MET A 12 1.00 -9.33 -11.24
N VAL A 13 0.78 -10.42 -10.51
CA VAL A 13 0.24 -10.37 -9.14
C VAL A 13 1.21 -11.04 -8.18
N TYR A 14 1.40 -10.46 -7.01
CA TYR A 14 2.15 -11.05 -5.91
C TYR A 14 1.34 -10.93 -4.62
N ALA A 15 1.38 -11.97 -3.78
CA ALA A 15 0.86 -11.93 -2.43
C ALA A 15 1.88 -12.58 -1.51
N GLY A 16 2.31 -11.90 -0.45
CA GLY A 16 3.33 -12.40 0.47
C GLY A 16 4.03 -11.28 1.24
N PRO A 17 4.99 -11.62 2.12
CA PRO A 17 5.76 -10.63 2.87
C PRO A 17 6.67 -9.82 1.95
N ARG A 18 6.56 -8.49 2.01
CA ARG A 18 7.47 -7.56 1.36
C ARG A 18 7.92 -6.51 2.36
N GLU A 19 9.09 -5.94 2.14
CA GLU A 19 9.50 -4.71 2.83
C GLU A 19 8.43 -3.64 2.60
N ASP A 20 8.04 -2.92 3.65
CA ASP A 20 7.01 -1.88 3.57
C ASP A 20 7.40 -0.82 2.53
N PRO A 21 6.66 -0.68 1.42
CA PRO A 21 7.01 0.27 0.37
C PRO A 21 6.58 1.71 0.71
N PHE A 22 5.90 1.94 1.84
CA PHE A 22 5.41 3.26 2.24
C PHE A 22 6.11 3.75 3.50
N PHE A 23 6.53 5.00 3.46
CA PHE A 23 6.90 5.74 4.66
C PHE A 23 5.64 6.05 5.47
N PHE A 24 5.57 5.56 6.72
CA PHE A 24 4.48 5.90 7.62
C PHE A 24 4.95 6.10 9.07
N ASP A 25 4.60 7.25 9.63
CA ASP A 25 4.81 7.58 11.04
C ASP A 25 3.59 7.14 11.87
N PHE A 26 3.61 5.88 12.30
CA PHE A 26 2.56 5.28 13.13
C PHE A 26 2.51 5.92 14.52
N ASP A 27 3.66 6.31 15.07
CA ASP A 27 3.73 6.98 16.37
C ASP A 27 3.05 8.36 16.31
N GLY A 28 3.32 9.15 15.26
CA GLY A 28 2.63 10.42 15.01
C GLY A 28 1.14 10.26 14.77
N PHE A 29 0.71 9.18 14.11
CA PHE A 29 -0.71 8.83 13.99
C PHE A 29 -1.35 8.56 15.35
N LEU A 30 -0.74 7.71 16.19
CA LEU A 30 -1.24 7.41 17.54
C LEU A 30 -1.29 8.65 18.43
N ALA A 31 -0.23 9.48 18.41
CA ALA A 31 -0.20 10.73 19.16
C ALA A 31 -1.27 11.72 18.68
N THR A 32 -1.53 11.77 17.37
CA THR A 32 -2.61 12.58 16.81
C THR A 32 -3.98 12.11 17.30
N LEU A 33 -4.21 10.80 17.39
CA LEU A 33 -5.44 10.24 17.93
C LEU A 33 -5.61 10.52 19.43
N ASP A 34 -4.54 10.42 20.22
CA ASP A 34 -4.58 10.62 21.67
C ASP A 34 -4.78 12.08 22.06
N THR A 35 -4.12 12.99 21.34
CA THR A 35 -4.11 14.43 21.67
C THR A 35 -5.12 15.25 20.89
N GLY A 36 -5.65 14.73 19.79
CA GLY A 36 -6.46 15.49 18.83
C GLY A 36 -5.67 16.54 18.03
N THR A 37 -4.34 16.59 18.16
CA THR A 37 -3.46 17.54 17.46
C THR A 37 -2.55 16.80 16.49
N VAL A 38 -2.50 17.24 15.22
CA VAL A 38 -1.64 16.62 14.20
C VAL A 38 -0.18 16.62 14.65
N SER A 39 0.42 15.43 14.73
CA SER A 39 1.74 15.18 15.36
C SER A 39 2.70 14.37 14.49
N PHE A 40 2.54 14.42 13.16
CA PHE A 40 3.41 13.67 12.23
C PHE A 40 4.84 14.23 12.17
N ASN A 41 5.83 13.33 12.10
CA ASN A 41 7.25 13.60 11.90
C ASN A 41 7.74 13.01 10.56
N PRO A 42 8.27 13.81 9.63
CA PRO A 42 8.75 13.32 8.33
C PRO A 42 10.01 12.44 8.40
N ASP A 43 10.69 12.36 9.54
CA ASP A 43 11.86 11.50 9.73
C ASP A 43 11.50 10.12 10.32
N ASN A 44 10.25 9.91 10.74
CA ASN A 44 9.79 8.68 11.36
C ASN A 44 9.21 7.69 10.35
N ASP A 45 9.96 6.63 10.05
CA ASP A 45 9.44 5.46 9.34
C ASP A 45 9.24 4.31 10.34
N SER A 46 8.03 4.20 10.89
CA SER A 46 7.73 3.24 11.96
C SER A 46 7.85 1.78 11.53
N PHE A 47 7.80 1.52 10.22
CA PHE A 47 7.83 0.17 9.66
C PHE A 47 9.07 -0.10 8.80
N ALA A 48 10.04 0.82 8.76
CA ALA A 48 11.32 0.63 8.09
C ALA A 48 11.98 -0.71 8.48
N GLY A 49 12.37 -1.49 7.47
CA GLY A 49 13.02 -2.79 7.65
C GLY A 49 12.12 -3.90 8.19
N THR A 50 10.82 -3.66 8.33
CA THR A 50 9.83 -4.69 8.68
C THR A 50 9.14 -5.24 7.42
N ASN A 51 8.72 -6.50 7.48
CA ASN A 51 7.91 -7.09 6.42
C ASN A 51 6.43 -6.91 6.75
N VAL A 52 5.67 -6.36 5.80
CA VAL A 52 4.21 -6.30 5.83
C VAL A 52 3.63 -7.36 4.88
N THR A 53 2.42 -7.86 5.19
CA THR A 53 1.71 -8.75 4.27
C THR A 53 1.17 -7.90 3.12
N SER A 54 1.73 -8.07 1.92
CA SER A 54 1.40 -7.25 0.76
C SER A 54 0.62 -8.04 -0.28
N ILE A 55 -0.28 -7.35 -0.98
CA ILE A 55 -0.78 -7.74 -2.30
C ILE A 55 -0.26 -6.69 -3.28
N VAL A 56 0.48 -7.10 -4.29
CA VAL A 56 1.03 -6.22 -5.33
C VAL A 56 0.39 -6.61 -6.66
N VAL A 57 -0.13 -5.61 -7.37
CA VAL A 57 -0.74 -5.78 -8.69
C VAL A 57 -0.03 -4.82 -9.65
N GLU A 58 0.69 -5.38 -10.61
CA GLU A 58 1.31 -4.67 -11.71
C GLU A 58 0.46 -4.88 -12.96
N VAL A 59 0.16 -3.80 -13.68
CA VAL A 59 -0.71 -3.79 -14.86
C VAL A 59 -0.26 -2.71 -15.84
N ASP A 60 -0.54 -2.90 -17.13
CA ASP A 60 -0.41 -1.82 -18.11
C ASP A 60 -1.44 -0.72 -17.81
N LEU A 61 -0.93 0.50 -17.58
CA LEU A 61 -1.76 1.68 -17.33
C LEU A 61 -2.76 1.91 -18.47
N ALA A 62 -2.35 1.74 -19.73
CA ALA A 62 -3.24 1.94 -20.87
C ALA A 62 -4.40 0.93 -20.87
N GLY A 63 -4.13 -0.30 -20.44
CA GLY A 63 -5.14 -1.35 -20.27
C GLY A 63 -6.14 -1.04 -19.16
N VAL A 64 -5.66 -0.59 -18.00
CA VAL A 64 -6.52 -0.28 -16.84
C VAL A 64 -7.29 1.03 -17.01
N SER A 65 -6.70 2.04 -17.63
CA SER A 65 -7.36 3.33 -17.84
C SER A 65 -8.28 3.35 -19.06
N GLY A 66 -8.26 2.30 -19.88
CA GLY A 66 -8.96 2.27 -21.17
C GLY A 66 -8.49 3.37 -22.12
N GLY A 67 -7.20 3.73 -22.05
CA GLY A 67 -6.61 4.85 -22.80
C GLY A 67 -6.88 6.24 -22.22
N SER A 68 -7.55 6.34 -21.06
CA SER A 68 -7.69 7.60 -20.31
C SER A 68 -6.35 8.05 -19.71
N THR A 69 -6.17 9.36 -19.59
CA THR A 69 -5.05 9.98 -18.84
C THR A 69 -5.32 10.07 -17.34
N ASN A 70 -6.56 9.81 -16.92
CA ASN A 70 -6.99 9.88 -15.53
C ASN A 70 -7.20 8.48 -14.98
N LEU A 71 -6.50 8.16 -13.89
CA LEU A 71 -6.67 6.95 -13.09
C LEU A 71 -7.32 7.32 -11.76
N SER A 72 -8.45 6.69 -11.46
CA SER A 72 -9.15 6.84 -10.18
C SER A 72 -9.02 5.56 -9.36
N ILE A 73 -8.58 5.69 -8.12
CA ILE A 73 -8.37 4.57 -7.21
C ILE A 73 -9.19 4.81 -5.94
N TRP A 74 -9.89 3.78 -5.47
CA TRP A 74 -10.54 3.78 -4.16
C TRP A 74 -10.23 2.46 -3.47
N ALA A 75 -10.09 2.51 -2.15
CA ALA A 75 -9.86 1.34 -1.32
C ALA A 75 -10.65 1.48 -0.01
N THR A 76 -11.08 0.35 0.54
CA THR A 76 -11.69 0.28 1.87
C THR A 76 -10.99 -0.81 2.68
N ALA A 77 -10.85 -0.57 3.98
CA ALA A 77 -10.35 -1.57 4.93
C ALA A 77 -11.41 -1.76 6.02
N ALA A 78 -11.65 -3.02 6.40
CA ALA A 78 -12.55 -3.37 7.48
C ALA A 78 -11.86 -4.38 8.41
N ARG A 79 -12.07 -4.24 9.72
CA ARG A 79 -11.68 -5.30 10.66
C ARG A 79 -12.62 -6.49 10.46
N LYS A 80 -12.07 -7.70 10.40
CA LYS A 80 -12.90 -8.89 10.54
C LYS A 80 -13.27 -9.03 12.03
N GLY A 81 -14.56 -9.00 12.32
CA GLY A 81 -15.11 -9.32 13.65
C GLY A 81 -15.03 -10.81 13.94
#